data_AF-A0A7J4UEN1-F1
#
_entry.id   AF-A0A7J4UEN1-F1
#
_cell.length_a   1.000
_cell.length_b   1.000
_cell.length_c   1.000
_cell.angle_alpha   90.00
_cell.angle_beta   90.00
_cell.angle_gamma   90.00
#
_symmetry.space_group_name_H-M   'P 1'
#
loop_
_entity.id
_entity.type
_entity.pdbx_description
1 polymer ?
#
loop_
_entity_poly.entity_id
_entity_poly.type
_entity_poly.pdbx_seq_one_letter_code
_entity_poly.pdbx_strand_id
1 'polypeptide(L)'
;MNIPFIIWIACFIELITYILRFGFNVHSKTMQQKFNFPMRVHHMYLGILLVIPGFFFPITLFPDFILNGVAITFLDIGLAIMLSDMIHHFSILPLFHQKIDFP
;
A
#
# COMPACT_ATOMS: atom_id res chain seq x y z
N MET A 1 1.08 -0.52 -18.10
CA MET A 1 0.45 -0.94 -16.84
C MET A 1 0.23 -2.43 -16.85
N ASN A 2 0.75 -3.12 -15.83
CA ASN A 2 0.61 -4.56 -15.66
C ASN A 2 -0.46 -4.85 -14.61
N ILE A 3 -1.71 -5.02 -15.05
CA ILE A 3 -2.85 -5.23 -14.15
C ILE A 3 -2.69 -6.48 -13.26
N PRO A 4 -2.27 -7.66 -13.78
CA PRO A 4 -2.03 -8.83 -12.93
C PRO A 4 -1.03 -8.56 -11.82
N PHE A 5 0.09 -7.88 -12.13
CA PHE A 5 1.09 -7.52 -11.13
C PHE A 5 0.50 -6.60 -10.04
N ILE A 6 -0.24 -5.56 -10.44
CA ILE A 6 -0.88 -4.61 -9.52
C ILE A 6 -1.79 -5.34 -8.53
N ILE A 7 -2.66 -6.22 -9.03
CA ILE A 7 -3.61 -6.99 -8.20
C ILE A 7 -2.86 -7.91 -7.25
N TRP A 8 -1.88 -8.67 -7.75
CA TRP A 8 -1.11 -9.60 -6.92
C TRP A 8 -0.36 -8.89 -5.79
N ILE A 9 0.30 -7.78 -6.10
CA ILE A 9 1.03 -6.99 -5.11
C ILE A 9 0.07 -6.33 -4.12
N ALA A 10 -1.07 -5.80 -4.58
CA ALA A 10 -2.08 -5.24 -3.68
C ALA A 10 -2.60 -6.29 -2.69
N CYS A 11 -2.95 -7.49 -3.16
CA CYS A 11 -3.36 -8.60 -2.30
C CYS A 11 -2.25 -9.02 -1.32
N PHE A 12 -1.00 -9.06 -1.77
CA PHE A 12 0.13 -9.40 -0.92
C PHE A 12 0.39 -8.37 0.19
N ILE A 13 0.39 -7.07 -0.14
CA ILE A 13 0.53 -5.98 0.84
C ILE A 13 -0.64 -6.00 1.82
N GLU A 14 -1.87 -6.25 1.34
CA GLU A 14 -3.04 -6.34 2.21
C GLU A 14 -2.94 -7.53 3.16
N LEU A 15 -2.49 -8.70 2.67
CA LEU A 15 -2.28 -9.87 3.51
C LEU A 15 -1.27 -9.58 4.63
N ILE A 16 -0.15 -8.92 4.32
CA ILE A 16 0.82 -8.49 5.32
C ILE A 16 0.18 -7.52 6.30
N THR A 17 -0.53 -6.51 5.81
CA THR A 17 -1.17 -5.48 6.63
C THR A 17 -2.22 -6.08 7.55
N TYR A 18 -3.00 -7.05 7.05
CA TYR A 18 -3.94 -7.85 7.82
C TYR A 18 -3.24 -8.63 8.94
N ILE A 19 -2.17 -9.38 8.61
CA ILE A 19 -1.40 -10.15 9.60
C ILE A 19 -0.81 -9.21 10.68
N LEU A 20 -0.20 -8.10 10.29
CA LEU A 20 0.36 -7.14 11.23
C LEU A 20 -0.74 -6.51 12.11
N ARG A 21 -1.87 -6.14 11.51
CA ARG A 21 -2.96 -5.47 12.20
C ARG A 21 -3.67 -6.38 13.18
N PHE A 22 -4.07 -7.57 12.74
CA PHE A 22 -4.92 -8.46 13.55
C PHE A 22 -4.14 -9.58 14.24
N GLY A 23 -3.05 -10.04 13.64
CA GLY A 23 -2.17 -11.06 14.24
C GLY A 23 -1.23 -10.49 15.30
N PHE A 24 -0.68 -9.29 15.05
CA PHE A 24 0.29 -8.65 15.96
C PHE A 24 -0.25 -7.39 16.66
N ASN A 25 -1.53 -7.07 16.46
CA ASN A 25 -2.19 -5.89 17.05
C ASN A 25 -1.47 -4.56 16.75
N VAL A 26 -0.77 -4.46 15.61
CA VAL A 26 -0.01 -3.28 15.23
C VAL A 26 -0.96 -2.18 14.77
N HIS A 27 -0.94 -1.06 15.48
CA HIS A 27 -1.73 0.12 15.14
C HIS A 27 -0.82 1.19 14.55
N SER A 28 -1.16 1.68 13.35
CA SER A 28 -0.35 2.70 12.68
C SER A 28 -0.19 3.97 13.54
N LYS A 29 -1.24 4.35 14.29
CA LYS A 29 -1.24 5.51 15.18
C LYS A 29 -0.22 5.35 16.32
N THR A 30 -0.21 4.21 17.01
CA THR A 30 0.71 3.99 18.14
C THR A 30 2.16 3.92 17.67
N MET A 31 2.41 3.26 16.53
CA MET A 31 3.75 3.22 15.94
C MET A 31 4.23 4.62 15.52
N GLN A 32 3.38 5.40 14.85
CA GLN A 32 3.75 6.75 14.40
C GLN A 32 3.97 7.71 15.58
N GLN A 33 3.17 7.61 16.63
CA GLN A 33 3.39 8.35 17.89
C GLN A 33 4.73 7.98 18.53
N LYS A 34 5.10 6.69 18.56
CA LYS A 34 6.39 6.23 19.08
C LYS A 34 7.58 6.81 18.31
N PHE A 35 7.41 7.07 17.02
CA PHE A 35 8.42 7.68 16.16
C PHE A 35 8.30 9.21 16.04
N ASN A 36 7.45 9.85 16.85
CA ASN A 36 7.21 11.30 16.83
C ASN A 36 6.79 11.86 15.46
N PHE A 37 6.06 11.07 14.66
CA PHE A 37 5.50 11.57 13.41
C PHE A 37 4.32 12.52 13.71
N PRO A 38 4.34 13.76 13.19
CA PRO A 38 3.34 14.78 13.50
C PRO A 38 1.98 14.52 12.84
N MET A 39 1.94 13.68 11.82
CA MET A 39 0.73 13.36 11.05
C MET A 39 0.60 11.87 10.84
N ARG A 40 -0.65 11.42 10.74
CA ARG A 40 -0.92 10.03 10.42
C ARG A 40 -0.54 9.77 8.97
N VAL A 41 0.49 8.95 8.74
CA VAL A 41 0.88 8.53 7.39
C VAL A 41 0.04 7.31 7.00
N HIS A 42 -0.73 7.46 5.91
CA HIS A 42 -1.43 6.36 5.26
C HIS A 42 -0.55 5.82 4.13
N HIS A 43 -0.62 4.51 3.86
CA HIS A 43 0.19 3.94 2.77
C HIS A 43 -0.29 4.46 1.41
N MET A 44 -1.54 4.93 1.30
CA MET A 44 -2.02 5.69 0.14
C MET A 44 -1.15 6.92 -0.20
N TYR A 45 -0.54 7.58 0.79
CA TYR A 45 0.34 8.73 0.51
C TYR A 45 1.63 8.29 -0.19
N LEU A 46 2.18 7.12 0.18
CA LEU A 46 3.31 6.52 -0.52
C LEU A 46 2.91 6.09 -1.93
N GLY A 47 1.70 5.53 -2.07
CA GLY A 47 1.14 5.19 -3.38
C GLY A 47 1.07 6.41 -4.31
N ILE A 48 0.47 7.51 -3.85
CA ILE A 48 0.40 8.77 -4.62
C ILE A 48 1.80 9.29 -4.96
N LEU A 49 2.73 9.24 -4.00
CA LEU A 49 4.13 9.66 -4.20
C LEU A 49 4.85 8.85 -5.29
N LEU A 50 4.46 7.60 -5.55
CA LEU A 50 5.02 6.77 -6.62
C LEU A 50 4.25 6.91 -7.95
N VAL A 51 2.93 7.08 -7.89
CA VAL A 51 2.08 7.29 -9.07
C VAL A 51 2.42 8.58 -9.79
N ILE A 52 2.59 9.69 -9.06
CA ILE A 52 2.88 11.01 -9.67
C ILE A 52 4.17 10.91 -10.52
N PRO A 53 5.31 10.44 -9.99
CA PRO A 53 6.49 10.35 -10.81
C PRO A 53 6.38 9.38 -11.98
N GLY A 54 5.69 8.25 -11.78
CA GLY A 54 5.44 7.27 -12.84
C GLY A 54 4.58 7.78 -14.00
N PHE A 55 3.77 8.82 -13.79
CA PHE A 55 3.00 9.48 -14.85
C PHE A 55 3.76 10.61 -15.54
N PHE A 56 4.51 11.42 -14.79
CA PHE A 56 5.00 12.71 -15.29
C PHE A 56 6.47 12.73 -15.69
N PHE A 57 7.31 11.83 -15.15
CA PHE A 57 8.73 11.84 -15.48
C PHE A 57 9.09 10.80 -16.55
N PRO A 58 10.08 11.11 -17.40
CA PRO A 58 10.58 10.17 -18.39
C PRO A 58 11.22 8.94 -17.74
N ILE A 59 11.17 7.81 -18.46
CA ILE A 59 11.77 6.53 -18.07
C ILE A 59 13.27 6.61 -17.80
N THR A 60 13.95 7.66 -18.27
CA THR A 60 15.37 7.90 -17.97
C THR A 60 15.61 8.31 -16.51
N LEU A 61 14.64 8.96 -15.86
CA LEU A 61 14.71 9.34 -14.44
C LEU A 61 14.19 8.22 -13.54
N PHE A 62 13.20 7.47 -14.03
CA PHE A 62 12.58 6.35 -13.31
C PHE A 62 12.53 5.13 -14.24
N PRO A 63 13.64 4.39 -14.38
CA PRO A 63 13.70 3.25 -15.27
C PRO A 63 12.80 2.12 -14.76
N ASP A 64 12.20 1.41 -15.72
CA ASP A 64 11.39 0.23 -15.44
C ASP A 64 12.28 -0.87 -14.82
N PHE A 65 11.75 -1.53 -13.80
CA PHE A 65 12.38 -2.72 -13.26
C PHE A 65 11.93 -3.92 -14.09
N ILE A 66 12.89 -4.60 -14.74
CA ILE A 66 12.59 -5.82 -15.49
C ILE A 66 12.71 -7.02 -14.56
N LEU A 67 11.60 -7.70 -14.30
CA LEU A 67 11.55 -8.93 -13.52
C LEU A 67 10.98 -10.05 -14.39
N ASN A 68 11.75 -11.11 -14.65
CA ASN A 68 11.33 -12.26 -15.46
C ASN A 68 10.75 -11.86 -16.85
N GLY A 69 11.35 -10.86 -17.50
CA GLY A 69 10.90 -10.37 -18.82
C GLY A 69 9.68 -9.45 -18.77
N VAL A 70 9.20 -9.09 -17.59
CA VAL A 70 8.09 -8.17 -17.37
C VAL A 70 8.61 -6.83 -16.87
N ALA A 71 8.28 -5.74 -17.57
CA ALA A 71 8.55 -4.39 -17.11
C ALA A 71 7.57 -4.01 -15.98
N ILE A 72 8.12 -3.62 -14.84
CA ILE A 72 7.40 -3.13 -13.66
C ILE A 72 7.74 -1.66 -13.51
N THR A 73 6.72 -0.81 -13.60
CA THR A 73 6.87 0.63 -13.54
C THR A 73 6.61 1.15 -12.12
N PHE A 74 7.11 2.35 -11.81
CA PHE A 74 6.74 3.07 -10.58
C PHE A 74 5.22 3.29 -10.47
N LEU A 75 4.56 3.47 -11.61
CA LEU A 75 3.11 3.58 -11.71
C LEU A 75 2.43 2.28 -11.24
N ASP A 76 2.92 1.11 -11.67
CA ASP A 76 2.35 -0.18 -11.26
C ASP A 76 2.49 -0.39 -9.73
N ILE A 77 3.66 -0.06 -9.18
CA ILE A 77 3.91 -0.18 -7.72
C ILE A 77 3.02 0.79 -6.95
N GLY A 78 2.94 2.06 -7.38
CA GLY A 78 2.13 3.08 -6.72
C GLY A 78 0.64 2.72 -6.72
N LEU A 79 0.11 2.25 -7.85
CA LEU A 79 -1.28 1.80 -7.97
C LEU A 79 -1.56 0.58 -7.09
N ALA A 80 -0.63 -0.36 -6.97
CA ALA A 80 -0.80 -1.53 -6.11
C ALA A 80 -0.91 -1.14 -4.62
N ILE A 81 -0.08 -0.19 -4.17
CA ILE A 81 -0.13 0.33 -2.79
C ILE A 81 -1.45 1.06 -2.54
N MET A 82 -1.87 1.95 -3.45
CA MET A 82 -3.15 2.67 -3.31
C MET A 82 -4.32 1.70 -3.26
N LEU A 83 -4.35 0.69 -4.15
CA LEU A 83 -5.40 -0.31 -4.17
C LEU A 83 -5.45 -1.12 -2.88
N SER A 84 -4.30 -1.54 -2.34
CA SER A 84 -4.24 -2.21 -1.03
C SER A 84 -4.81 -1.33 0.08
N ASP A 85 -4.42 -0.05 0.18
CA ASP A 85 -4.90 0.87 1.22
C ASP A 85 -6.42 1.09 1.13
N MET A 86 -6.95 1.21 -0.10
CA MET A 86 -8.40 1.29 -0.33
C MET A 86 -9.12 0.01 0.14
N ILE A 87 -8.63 -1.17 -0.23
CA ILE A 87 -9.20 -2.45 0.23
C ILE A 87 -9.14 -2.53 1.76
N HIS A 88 -8.03 -2.13 2.37
CA HIS A 88 -7.86 -2.13 3.82
C HIS A 88 -8.92 -1.29 4.52
N HIS A 89 -9.06 -0.02 4.09
CA HIS A 89 -9.91 0.95 4.77
C HIS A 89 -11.40 0.80 4.46
N PHE A 90 -11.75 0.39 3.25
CA PHE A 90 -13.15 0.33 2.81
C PHE A 90 -13.74 -1.08 2.84
N SER A 91 -12.92 -2.13 2.90
CA SER A 91 -13.41 -3.52 2.92
C SER A 91 -13.00 -4.25 4.20
N ILE A 92 -11.71 -4.33 4.50
CA ILE A 92 -11.21 -5.17 5.60
C ILE A 92 -11.51 -4.55 6.97
N LEU A 93 -11.10 -3.31 7.22
CA LEU A 93 -11.34 -2.67 8.51
C LEU A 93 -12.82 -2.65 8.92
N PRO A 94 -13.79 -2.28 8.04
CA PRO A 94 -15.21 -2.33 8.39
C PRO A 94 -15.71 -3.74 8.69
N LEU A 95 -15.30 -4.73 7.91
CA LEU A 95 -15.71 -6.13 8.10
C LEU A 95 -15.29 -6.68 9.47
N PHE A 96 -14.11 -6.27 9.96
CA PHE A 96 -13.56 -6.75 11.22
C PHE A 96 -13.87 -5.84 12.42
N HIS A 97 -14.05 -4.52 12.24
CA HIS A 97 -14.56 -3.65 13.31
C HIS A 97 -15.96 -4.04 13.77
N GLN A 98 -16.79 -4.56 12.86
CA GLN A 98 -18.13 -5.05 13.24
C GLN A 98 -18.10 -6.35 14.05
N LYS A 99 -16.98 -7.08 14.06
CA LYS A 99 -16.87 -8.42 14.65
C LYS A 99 -15.97 -8.49 15.87
N ILE A 100 -15.11 -7.49 16.08
CA ILE A 100 -14.11 -7.48 17.15
C ILE A 100 -14.14 -6.08 17.74
N ASP A 101 -14.59 -5.98 18.99
CA ASP A 101 -14.43 -4.76 19.77
C ASP A 101 -12.94 -4.57 20.03
N PHE A 102 -12.34 -3.60 19.33
CA PHE A 102 -10.98 -3.18 19.60
C PHE A 102 -10.97 -2.26 20.83
N PRO A 103 -10.08 -2.47 21.81
CA PRO A 103 -9.92 -1.57 22.94
C PRO A 103 -9.48 -0.16 22.51
#